data_AF-X0VXH6-F1
#
_entry.id   AF-X0VXH6-F1
#
_cell.length_a   1.000
_cell.length_b   1.000
_cell.length_c   1.000
_cell.angle_alpha   90.00
_cell.angle_beta   90.00
_cell.angle_gamma   90.00
#
_symmetry.space_group_name_H-M   'P 1'
#
loop_
_entity.id
_entity.type
_entity.pdbx_description
1 polymer ?
#
loop_
_entity_poly.entity_id
_entity_poly.type
_entity_poly.pdbx_seq_one_letter_code
_entity_poly.pdbx_strand_id
1 'polypeptide(L)'
;LLRISREKEKYIVLRYAKEGEICLSGIVKSDKEIKGKAAVIDVPVDKGHIVLFTFNPFWRDLNHGNYMFVFNAILHYNDLGMCLEN
;
A
#
# COMPACT_ATOMS: atom_id res chain seq x y z
N LEU A 1 -10.37 6.67 2.18
CA LEU A 1 -9.31 5.64 2.35
C LEU A 1 -9.92 4.25 2.25
N LEU A 2 -9.17 3.30 1.71
CA LEU A 2 -9.64 1.92 1.49
C LEU A 2 -10.21 1.33 2.79
N ARG A 3 -11.49 0.97 2.74
CA ARG A 3 -12.15 0.18 3.79
C ARG A 3 -12.06 -1.28 3.37
N ILE A 4 -11.35 -2.07 4.15
CA ILE A 4 -11.06 -3.47 3.84
C ILE A 4 -11.80 -4.33 4.86
N SER A 5 -12.51 -5.35 4.38
CA SER A 5 -13.15 -6.36 5.23
C SER A 5 -12.09 -7.21 5.94
N ARG A 6 -12.46 -7.82 7.06
CA ARG A 6 -11.52 -8.55 7.91
C ARG A 6 -10.86 -9.72 7.18
N GLU A 7 -11.59 -10.42 6.30
CA GLU A 7 -11.03 -11.52 5.51
C GLU A 7 -9.97 -11.07 4.49
N LYS A 8 -10.07 -9.81 4.02
CA LYS A 8 -9.16 -9.25 3.02
C LYS A 8 -7.92 -8.58 3.63
N GLU A 9 -7.79 -8.56 4.95
CA GLU A 9 -6.60 -7.99 5.60
C GLU A 9 -5.31 -8.75 5.27
N LYS A 10 -5.42 -10.04 4.89
CA LYS A 10 -4.28 -10.87 4.44
C LYS A 10 -3.59 -10.35 3.17
N TYR A 11 -4.28 -9.51 2.40
CA TYR A 11 -3.78 -8.91 1.16
C TYR A 11 -3.05 -7.57 1.37
N ILE A 12 -2.98 -7.09 2.60
CA ILE A 12 -2.34 -5.80 2.90
C ILE A 12 -0.83 -5.99 2.96
N VAL A 13 -0.13 -5.38 2.01
CA VAL A 13 1.33 -5.40 1.92
C VAL A 13 1.95 -4.37 2.87
N LEU A 14 1.36 -3.19 2.94
CA LEU A 14 1.87 -2.08 3.75
C LEU A 14 0.74 -1.35 4.47
N ARG A 15 0.99 -0.93 5.71
CA ARG A 15 0.12 -0.07 6.49
C ARG A 15 0.84 1.22 6.88
N TYR A 16 0.06 2.29 7.02
CA TYR A 16 0.51 3.45 7.76
C TYR A 16 0.71 3.08 9.24
N ALA A 17 1.59 3.81 9.93
CA ALA A 17 1.86 3.58 11.34
C ALA A 17 0.56 3.65 12.18
N LYS A 18 0.44 2.77 13.20
CA LYS A 18 -0.72 2.70 14.10
C LYS A 18 -0.59 3.66 15.28
N GLU A 19 0.61 3.73 15.86
CA GLU A 19 0.96 4.54 17.03
C GLU A 19 2.28 5.27 16.77
N GLY A 20 2.49 6.38 17.46
CA GLY A 20 3.59 7.32 17.19
C GLY A 20 3.27 8.35 16.11
N GLU A 21 4.29 8.90 15.48
CA GLU A 21 4.16 9.97 14.49
C GLU A 21 4.06 9.40 13.07
N ILE A 22 2.85 9.42 12.49
CA ILE A 22 2.66 9.25 11.04
C ILE A 22 3.35 10.34 10.23
N CYS A 23 3.61 11.46 10.88
CA CYS A 23 4.30 12.61 10.33
C CYS A 23 5.49 12.92 11.23
N LEU A 24 6.61 12.20 11.03
CA LEU A 24 7.88 12.52 11.68
C LEU A 24 8.44 13.87 11.17
N SER A 25 8.16 14.21 9.92
CA SER A 25 8.49 15.50 9.31
C SER A 25 7.58 15.77 8.10
N GLY A 26 7.42 17.05 7.75
CA GLY A 26 6.61 17.48 6.61
C GLY A 26 5.14 17.77 6.97
N ILE A 27 4.23 17.50 6.02
CA ILE A 27 2.80 17.81 6.16
C ILE A 27 1.99 16.55 5.84
N VAL A 28 1.16 16.14 6.78
CA VAL A 28 0.14 15.11 6.58
C VAL A 28 -1.23 15.73 6.81
N LYS A 29 -2.09 15.68 5.79
CA LYS A 29 -3.48 16.09 5.92
C LYS A 29 -4.30 14.93 6.50
N SER A 30 -5.11 15.22 7.52
CA SER A 30 -5.99 14.23 8.16
C SER A 30 -5.26 12.98 8.66
N ASP A 31 -4.22 13.15 9.49
CA ASP A 31 -3.42 12.06 10.08
C ASP A 31 -4.28 10.98 10.75
N LYS A 32 -5.32 11.39 11.50
CA LYS A 32 -6.28 10.50 12.17
C LYS A 32 -7.02 9.60 11.21
N GLU A 33 -7.21 10.03 9.96
CA GLU A 33 -7.90 9.23 8.97
C GLU A 33 -7.00 8.13 8.39
N ILE A 34 -5.69 8.32 8.29
CA ILE A 34 -4.78 7.32 7.71
C ILE A 34 -4.19 6.35 8.73
N LYS A 35 -4.27 6.66 10.04
CA LYS A 35 -3.75 5.82 11.14
C LYS A 35 -4.12 4.33 11.02
N GLY A 36 -3.08 3.49 10.94
CA GLY A 36 -3.20 2.03 10.86
C GLY A 36 -3.87 1.46 9.60
N LYS A 37 -4.29 2.32 8.66
CA LYS A 37 -4.97 1.89 7.45
C LYS A 37 -3.98 1.35 6.41
N ALA A 38 -4.52 0.57 5.47
CA ALA A 38 -3.74 0.05 4.36
C ALA A 38 -3.21 1.18 3.47
N ALA A 39 -1.91 1.15 3.22
CA ALA A 39 -1.23 2.03 2.27
C ALA A 39 -1.13 1.36 0.89
N VAL A 40 -0.80 0.06 0.88
CA VAL A 40 -0.66 -0.77 -0.32
C VAL A 40 -1.33 -2.12 -0.10
N ILE A 41 -2.08 -2.59 -1.10
CA ILE A 41 -2.77 -3.89 -1.08
C ILE A 41 -2.51 -4.60 -2.40
N ASP A 42 -2.25 -5.90 -2.35
CA ASP A 42 -2.14 -6.78 -3.52
C ASP A 42 -3.26 -7.84 -3.45
N VAL A 43 -4.23 -7.75 -4.36
CA VAL A 43 -5.45 -8.58 -4.33
C VAL A 43 -5.50 -9.50 -5.55
N PRO A 44 -5.70 -10.83 -5.39
CA PRO A 44 -5.85 -11.73 -6.52
C PRO A 44 -7.15 -11.44 -7.27
N VAL A 45 -7.08 -11.45 -8.59
CA VAL A 45 -8.22 -11.33 -9.49
C VAL A 45 -8.02 -12.29 -10.66
N ASP A 46 -8.89 -13.30 -10.74
CA ASP A 46 -8.81 -14.39 -11.70
C ASP A 46 -7.42 -15.03 -11.78
N LYS A 47 -6.70 -14.85 -12.89
CA LYS A 47 -5.37 -15.41 -13.15
C LYS A 47 -4.23 -14.43 -12.83
N GLY A 48 -4.54 -13.29 -12.25
CA GLY A 48 -3.57 -12.24 -11.94
C GLY A 48 -3.90 -11.55 -10.61
N HIS A 49 -3.48 -10.31 -10.49
CA HIS A 49 -3.67 -9.52 -9.29
C HIS A 49 -3.74 -8.01 -9.59
N ILE A 50 -4.23 -7.26 -8.61
CA ILE A 50 -4.28 -5.81 -8.65
C ILE A 50 -3.52 -5.28 -7.43
N VAL A 51 -2.51 -4.46 -7.70
CA VAL A 51 -1.81 -3.68 -6.66
C VAL A 51 -2.44 -2.29 -6.57
N LEU A 52 -3.01 -1.97 -5.41
CA LEU A 52 -3.65 -0.67 -5.14
C LEU A 52 -2.82 0.17 -4.17
N PHE A 53 -2.66 1.45 -4.50
CA PHE A 53 -2.01 2.46 -3.65
C PHE A 53 -3.06 3.47 -3.16
N THR A 54 -3.02 3.83 -1.87
CA THR A 54 -3.88 4.91 -1.32
C THR A 54 -3.23 6.30 -1.37
N PHE A 55 -2.01 6.37 -1.91
CA PHE A 55 -1.28 7.59 -2.20
C PHE A 55 -0.83 7.55 -3.67
N ASN A 56 -0.46 8.71 -4.24
CA ASN A 56 0.14 8.75 -5.57
C ASN A 56 1.66 8.53 -5.46
N PRO A 57 2.21 7.37 -5.87
CA PRO A 57 3.63 7.09 -5.75
C PRO A 57 4.50 7.95 -6.69
N PHE A 58 3.90 8.57 -7.71
CA PHE A 58 4.56 9.47 -8.66
C PHE A 58 4.32 10.97 -8.39
N TRP A 59 3.86 11.32 -7.19
CA TRP A 59 3.72 12.72 -6.82
C TRP A 59 5.10 13.39 -6.65
N ARG A 60 5.34 14.53 -7.32
CA ARG A 60 6.65 15.20 -7.38
C ARG A 60 7.22 15.61 -6.02
N ASP A 61 6.35 15.92 -5.07
CA ASP A 61 6.73 16.35 -3.71
C ASP A 61 6.98 15.17 -2.74
N LEU A 62 6.97 13.93 -3.22
CA LEU A 62 7.34 12.77 -2.43
C LEU A 62 8.81 12.36 -2.65
N ASN A 63 9.34 11.57 -1.71
CA ASN A 63 10.70 11.06 -1.78
C ASN A 63 10.88 10.13 -2.99
N HIS A 64 12.06 10.17 -3.63
CA HIS A 64 12.42 9.30 -4.76
C HIS A 64 12.21 7.80 -4.47
N GLY A 65 12.36 7.38 -3.21
CA GLY A 65 12.11 6.00 -2.79
C GLY A 65 10.67 5.54 -3.06
N ASN A 66 9.70 6.47 -3.17
CA ASN A 66 8.30 6.12 -3.41
C ASN A 66 8.07 5.57 -4.82
N TYR A 67 8.91 5.93 -5.81
CA TYR A 67 8.81 5.36 -7.15
C TYR A 67 9.07 3.84 -7.16
N MET A 68 9.89 3.36 -6.21
CA MET A 68 10.21 1.93 -6.11
C MET A 68 9.01 1.08 -5.72
N PHE A 69 7.96 1.64 -5.10
CA PHE A 69 6.71 0.89 -4.88
C PHE A 69 6.09 0.41 -6.20
N VAL A 70 6.12 1.24 -7.25
CA VAL A 70 5.57 0.88 -8.55
C VAL A 70 6.56 0.06 -9.36
N PHE A 71 7.83 0.46 -9.38
CA PHE A 71 8.83 -0.29 -10.16
C PHE A 71 9.02 -1.70 -9.62
N ASN A 72 9.04 -1.91 -8.30
CA ASN A 72 9.12 -3.26 -7.75
C ASN A 72 7.88 -4.09 -8.10
N ALA A 73 6.68 -3.49 -8.06
CA ALA A 73 5.45 -4.18 -8.46
C ALA A 73 5.48 -4.62 -9.94
N ILE A 74 6.06 -3.81 -10.83
CA ILE A 74 6.18 -4.13 -12.27
C ILE A 74 7.29 -5.16 -12.52
N LEU A 75 8.48 -4.91 -11.99
CA LEU A 75 9.67 -5.74 -12.25
C LEU A 75 9.54 -7.14 -11.63
N HIS A 76 8.78 -7.26 -10.54
CA HIS A 76 8.55 -8.51 -9.82
C HIS A 76 7.08 -8.93 -9.85
N TYR A 77 6.34 -8.60 -10.91
CA TYR A 77 4.89 -8.84 -11.00
C TYR A 77 4.48 -10.30 -10.71
N ASN A 78 5.35 -11.27 -11.00
CA ASN A 78 5.12 -12.70 -10.78
C ASN A 78 5.71 -13.23 -9.46
N ASP A 79 6.33 -12.38 -8.64
CA ASP A 79 7.04 -12.74 -7.41
C ASP A 79 6.81 -11.73 -6.27
N LEU A 80 5.56 -11.27 -6.11
CA LEU A 80 5.19 -10.37 -5.00
C LEU A 80 4.80 -11.10 -3.71
N GLY A 81 5.02 -12.43 -3.64
CA GLY A 81 4.73 -13.22 -2.44
C GLY A 81 3.24 -13.48 -2.19
N MET A 82 2.40 -13.34 -3.21
CA MET A 82 0.97 -13.61 -3.11
C MET A 82 0.68 -15.08 -2.79
N CYS A 83 -0.02 -15.30 -1.68
CA CYS A 83 -0.73 -16.55 -1.42
C CYS A 83 -1.94 -16.61 -2.36
N LEU A 84 -1.73 -17.05 -3.61
CA LEU A 84 -2.83 -17.61 -4.39
C LEU A 84 -3.34 -18.81 -3.58
N GLU A 85 -4.54 -18.70 -3.01
CA GLU A 85 -5.24 -19.87 -2.48
C GLU A 85 -5.49 -20.79 -3.67
N ASN A 86 -4.63 -21.81 -3.82
CA ASN A 86 -4.92 -22.98 -4.63
C ASN A 86 -5.97 -23.84 -3.92
#